data_AF-A0AA41R8M5-F1
#
_entry.id   AF-A0AA41R8M5-F1
#
_cell.length_a   1.000
_cell.length_b   1.000
_cell.length_c   1.000
_cell.angle_alpha   90.00
_cell.angle_beta   90.00
_cell.angle_gamma   90.00
#
_symmetry.space_group_name_H-M   'P 1'
#
loop_
_entity.id
_entity.type
_entity.pdbx_description
1 polymer ?
#
loop_
_entity_poly.entity_id
_entity_poly.type
_entity_poly.pdbx_seq_one_letter_code
_entity_poly.pdbx_strand_id
1 'polypeptide(L)' 'MQVYTYSEARQKLAAVLEQAELNGKVLIRRRDGRTFALVPEKEAASPLKVPSIKANVSTKEIVDIIRKGRER' A
#
# COMPACT_ATOMS: atom_id res chain seq x y z
N MET A 1 1.09 -3.39 20.26
CA MET A 1 2.22 -4.05 19.58
C MET A 1 2.31 -5.48 20.10
N GLN A 2 1.90 -6.45 19.29
CA GLN A 2 1.85 -7.86 19.68
C GLN A 2 3.21 -8.53 19.45
N VAL A 3 3.62 -9.41 20.37
CA VAL A 3 4.86 -10.21 20.26
C VAL A 3 4.47 -11.68 20.23
N TYR A 4 4.91 -12.41 19.20
CA TYR A 4 4.75 -13.86 19.09
C TYR A 4 6.10 -14.55 19.19
N THR A 5 6.12 -15.77 19.70
CA THR A 5 7.26 -16.66 19.52
C THR A 5 7.30 -17.19 18.08
N TYR A 6 8.48 -17.63 17.64
CA TYR A 6 8.63 -18.27 16.32
C TYR A 6 7.68 -19.47 16.13
N SER A 7 7.49 -20.28 17.18
CA SER A 7 6.60 -21.44 17.13
C SER A 7 5.13 -21.04 16.98
N GLU A 8 4.68 -20.02 17.72
CA GLU A 8 3.31 -19.50 17.61
C GLU A 8 3.06 -18.87 16.24
N ALA A 9 4.00 -18.06 15.75
CA ALA A 9 3.89 -17.43 14.44
C ALA A 9 3.82 -18.48 13.31
N ARG A 10 4.56 -19.59 13.45
CA ARG A 10 4.50 -20.70 12.50
C ARG A 10 3.17 -21.44 12.54
N GLN A 11 2.59 -21.65 13.72
CA GLN A 11 1.31 -22.36 13.88
C GLN A 11 0.11 -21.51 13.47
N LYS A 12 0.18 -20.19 13.64
CA LYS A 12 -0.94 -19.26 13.47
C LYS A 12 -0.63 -18.14 12.49
N LEU A 13 0.06 -18.46 11.38
CA LEU A 13 0.58 -17.46 10.46
C LEU A 13 -0.50 -16.51 9.91
N ALA A 14 -1.69 -17.03 9.59
CA ALA A 14 -2.81 -16.22 9.10
C ALA A 14 -3.21 -15.13 10.11
N ALA A 15 -3.42 -15.50 11.37
CA ALA A 15 -3.75 -14.54 12.42
C ALA A 15 -2.62 -13.53 12.67
N VAL A 16 -1.35 -13.96 12.56
CA VAL A 16 -0.20 -13.05 12.68
C VAL A 16 -0.16 -12.01 11.55
N LEU A 17 -0.52 -12.41 10.32
CA LEU A 17 -0.63 -11.50 9.17
C LEU A 17 -1.78 -10.51 9.35
N GLU A 18 -2.97 -10.97 9.74
CA GLU A 18 -4.11 -10.09 10.04
C GLU A 18 -3.76 -9.08 11.13
N GLN A 19 -3.10 -9.52 12.20
CA GLN A 19 -2.65 -8.62 13.26
C GLN A 19 -1.57 -7.64 12.80
N ALA A 20 -0.71 -8.02 11.85
CA ALA A 20 0.27 -7.12 11.25
C ALA A 20 -0.41 -6.08 10.34
N GLU A 21 -1.47 -6.45 9.64
CA GLU A 21 -2.27 -5.54 8.82
C GLU A 21 -3.05 -4.54 9.69
N LEU A 22 -3.72 -5.02 10.75
CA LEU A 22 -4.50 -4.18 11.66
C LEU A 22 -3.63 -3.23 12.49
N ASN A 23 -2.53 -3.73 13.07
CA ASN A 23 -1.67 -2.95 13.96
C ASN A 23 -0.51 -2.26 13.21
N GLY A 24 -0.33 -2.53 11.93
CA GLY A 24 0.79 -2.05 11.10
C GLY A 24 2.16 -2.65 11.45
N LYS A 25 2.27 -3.45 12.53
CA LYS A 25 3.53 -4.10 12.94
C LYS A 25 3.30 -5.19 13.97
N VAL A 26 3.95 -6.34 13.78
CA VAL A 26 4.04 -7.44 14.75
C VAL A 26 5.51 -7.84 14.95
N LEU A 27 5.87 -8.26 16.16
CA LEU A 27 7.22 -8.77 16.45
C LEU A 27 7.20 -10.29 16.61
N ILE A 28 8.20 -10.96 16.03
CA ILE A 28 8.41 -12.40 16.15
C ILE A 28 9.76 -12.63 16.85
N ARG A 29 9.72 -13.26 18.03
CA ARG A 29 10.91 -13.58 18.82
C ARG A 29 11.32 -15.04 18.62
N ARG A 30 12.57 -15.24 18.26
CA ARG A 30 13.20 -16.56 18.19
C ARG A 30 13.87 -16.93 19.50
N ARG A 31 14.08 -18.24 19.69
CA ARG A 31 14.70 -18.81 20.90
C ARG A 31 16.15 -18.35 21.10
N ASP A 32 16.83 -17.97 20.02
CA ASP A 32 18.17 -17.38 20.02
C ASP A 32 18.20 -15.90 20.47
N GLY A 33 17.06 -15.35 20.91
CA GLY A 33 16.93 -13.96 21.37
C GLY A 33 16.72 -12.96 20.24
N ARG A 34 16.89 -13.35 18.97
CA ARG A 34 16.65 -12.44 17.84
C ARG A 34 15.17 -12.13 17.73
N THR A 35 14.86 -10.87 17.46
CA THR A 35 13.49 -10.39 17.24
C THR A 35 13.39 -9.83 15.83
N PHE A 36 12.41 -10.31 15.07
CA PHE A 36 12.09 -9.85 13.73
C PHE A 36 10.79 -9.04 13.77
N ALA A 37 10.64 -8.08 12.87
CA ALA A 37 9.40 -7.34 12.70
C ALA A 37 8.73 -7.79 11.39
N LEU A 38 7.44 -8.12 11.48
CA LEU A 38 6.55 -8.28 10.36
C LEU A 38 5.77 -6.98 10.19
N VAL A 39 5.94 -6.33 9.06
CA VAL A 39 5.29 -5.08 8.69
C VAL A 39 4.58 -5.34 7.36
N PRO A 40 3.31 -4.94 7.21
CA PRO A 40 2.63 -5.06 5.93
C PRO A 40 3.40 -4.23 4.90
N GLU A 41 3.69 -4.85 3.76
CA GLU A 41 4.26 -4.16 2.62
C GLU A 41 3.25 -3.10 2.17
N LYS A 42 3.67 -1.83 2.13
CA LYS A 42 2.84 -0.82 1.49
C LYS A 42 2.92 -1.07 0.00
N GLU A 43 1.78 -1.30 -0.66
CA GLU A 43 1.75 -1.34 -2.11
C GLU A 43 2.49 -0.12 -2.66
N ALA A 44 3.46 -0.37 -3.54
CA ALA A 44 4.11 0.69 -4.26
C ALA A 44 3.00 1.49 -4.94
N ALA A 45 2.95 2.79 -4.61
CA ALA A 45 2.07 3.72 -5.29
C ALA A 45 2.19 3.47 -6.80
N SER A 46 1.04 3.30 -7.48
CA SER A 46 1.01 3.18 -8.94
C SER A 46 1.97 4.19 -9.56
N PRO A 47 2.76 3.83 -10.59
CA PRO A 47 3.62 4.80 -11.27
C PRO A 47 2.84 5.99 -11.85
N LEU A 48 1.52 5.86 -11.98
CA LEU A 48 0.60 6.94 -12.38
C LEU A 48 0.06 7.76 -11.21
N LYS A 49 0.42 7.44 -9.97
CA LYS A 49 0.08 8.21 -8.76
C LYS A 49 0.99 9.42 -8.66
N VAL A 50 0.76 10.38 -9.56
CA VAL A 50 1.40 11.69 -9.57
C VAL A 50 0.44 12.75 -9.00
N PRO A 51 0.95 13.81 -8.35
CA PRO A 51 0.12 14.92 -7.90
C PRO A 51 -0.64 15.56 -9.07
N SER A 52 -1.87 15.99 -8.83
CA SER A 52 -2.63 16.75 -9.82
C SER A 52 -2.10 18.19 -9.93
N ILE A 53 -2.23 18.76 -11.13
CA ILE A 53 -2.01 20.20 -11.35
C ILE A 53 -3.37 20.88 -11.52
N LYS A 54 -3.52 22.09 -10.98
CA LYS A 54 -4.66 22.94 -11.30
C LYS A 54 -4.40 23.60 -12.65
N ALA A 55 -5.00 23.08 -13.70
CA ALA A 55 -4.93 23.68 -15.02
C ALA A 55 -6.05 24.72 -15.19
N ASN A 56 -5.70 25.91 -15.67
CA ASN A 56 -6.67 26.95 -16.04
C ASN A 56 -7.21 26.67 -17.44
N VAL A 57 -8.06 25.66 -17.57
CA VAL A 57 -8.65 25.24 -18.84
C VAL A 57 -10.16 25.31 -18.74
N SER A 58 -10.81 25.87 -19.75
CA SER A 58 -12.27 25.98 -19.80
C SER A 58 -12.93 24.74 -20.40
N THR A 59 -14.19 24.47 -20.04
CA THR A 59 -14.96 23.36 -20.64
C THR A 59 -15.06 23.50 -22.16
N LYS A 60 -15.21 24.73 -22.66
CA LYS A 60 -15.31 25.01 -24.10
C LYS A 60 -14.03 24.59 -24.83
N GLU A 61 -12.89 24.95 -24.28
CA GLU A 61 -11.57 24.61 -24.83
C GLU A 61 -11.34 23.09 -24.91
N ILE A 62 -11.75 22.34 -23.88
CA ILE A 62 -11.68 20.87 -23.89
C ILE A 62 -12.55 20.29 -25.02
N VAL A 63 -13.78 20.79 -25.16
CA VAL A 63 -14.72 20.32 -26.21
C VAL A 63 -14.18 20.63 -27.61
N ASP A 64 -13.61 21.81 -27.81
CA ASP A 64 -13.03 22.23 -29.10
C ASP A 64 -11.82 21.36 -29.46
N ILE A 65 -10.94 21.03 -28.50
CA ILE A 65 -9.80 20.12 -28.71
C ILE A 65 -10.28 18.72 -29.10
N ILE A 66 -11.30 18.17 -28.41
CA ILE A 66 -11.84 16.84 -28.69
C ILE A 66 -12.44 16.80 -30.11
N ARG A 67 -13.20 17.82 -30.50
CA ARG A 67 -13.79 17.91 -31.84
C ARG A 67 -12.73 17.92 -32.93
N LYS A 68 -11.70 18.76 -32.77
CA LYS A 68 -10.55 18.80 -33.70
C LYS A 68 -9.83 17.46 -33.82
N GLY A 69 -9.72 16.70 -32.72
CA GLY A 69 -9.14 15.36 -32.73
C GLY A 69 -9.98 14.30 -33.44
N ARG A 70 -11.31 14.48 -33.53
CA ARG A 70 -12.27 13.56 -34.18
C ARG A 70 -12.56 13.90 -35.64
N GLU A 71 -12.03 14.99 -36.17
CA GLU A 71 -12.11 15.35 -37.60
C GLU A 71 -11.10 14.58 -38.48
N ARG A 72 -10.56 13.46 -37.97
CA ARG A 72 -9.80 12.44 -38.70
C ARG A 72 -10.51 11.10 -38.58
#